data_AF-A0A958XCI1-F1
#
_entry.id   AF-A0A958XCI1-F1
#
_cell.length_a   1.000
_cell.length_b   1.000
_cell.length_c   1.000
_cell.angle_alpha   90.00
_cell.angle_beta   90.00
_cell.angle_gamma   90.00
#
_symmetry.space_group_name_H-M   'P 1'
#
loop_
_entity.id
_entity.type
_entity.pdbx_description
1 polymer ?
#
loop_
_entity_poly.entity_id
_entity_poly.type
_entity_poly.pdbx_seq_one_letter_code
_entity_poly.pdbx_strand_id
1 'polypeptide(L)'
;MKKALLLPTLFAAASGFLFAQPLLSPSDLYSIGDVIFLQDADTAGVNPGNGGANLTWDFSNLQPLNGMDAVKYTYLAPASTTYSSTFPGANLAVKIDFDTIMYGYAIKEPNQYTFLGIKNAFLVQYYTDPDVQLKPLSYNGSFQEDFANYTDSGSGVIFYAEGSRTTTYDGYGTLITPSGTFPNAIRIKA
;
A
#
# COMPACT_ATOMS: atom_id res chain seq x y z
N MET A 1 -21.18 -33.92 -60.87
CA MET A 1 -21.55 -33.59 -59.46
C MET A 1 -20.26 -33.39 -58.68
N LYS A 2 -19.92 -32.14 -58.35
CA LYS A 2 -18.66 -31.80 -57.65
C LYS A 2 -18.84 -32.08 -56.16
N LYS A 3 -18.10 -33.05 -55.61
CA LYS A 3 -18.08 -33.34 -54.16
C LYS A 3 -17.08 -32.39 -53.51
N ALA A 4 -17.57 -31.38 -52.80
CA ALA A 4 -16.74 -30.54 -51.94
C ALA A 4 -16.52 -31.28 -50.62
N LEU A 5 -15.27 -31.65 -50.32
CA LEU A 5 -14.88 -32.18 -49.03
C LEU A 5 -14.75 -31.01 -48.04
N LEU A 6 -15.62 -30.94 -47.04
CA LEU A 6 -15.49 -30.03 -45.91
C LEU A 6 -14.57 -30.69 -44.87
N LEU A 7 -13.36 -30.15 -44.69
CA LEU A 7 -12.47 -30.49 -43.59
C LEU A 7 -12.97 -29.81 -42.30
N PRO A 8 -13.18 -30.52 -41.18
CA PRO A 8 -13.44 -29.87 -39.92
C PRO A 8 -12.11 -29.39 -39.33
N THR A 9 -11.92 -28.07 -39.27
CA THR A 9 -10.83 -27.44 -38.53
C THR A 9 -11.05 -27.68 -37.04
N LEU A 10 -10.26 -28.57 -36.43
CA LEU A 10 -10.22 -28.80 -35.00
C LEU A 10 -9.57 -27.59 -34.32
N PHE A 11 -10.38 -26.66 -33.81
CA PHE A 11 -9.92 -25.54 -33.00
C PHE A 11 -9.60 -26.08 -31.59
N ALA A 12 -8.38 -26.56 -31.39
CA ALA A 12 -7.88 -26.91 -30.07
C ALA A 12 -7.72 -25.63 -29.24
N ALA A 13 -8.74 -25.27 -28.46
CA ALA A 13 -8.66 -24.22 -27.47
C ALA A 13 -7.68 -24.67 -26.37
N ALA A 14 -6.42 -24.26 -26.50
CA ALA A 14 -5.45 -24.35 -25.42
C ALA A 14 -6.00 -23.54 -24.26
N SER A 15 -6.55 -24.24 -23.26
CA SER A 15 -7.00 -23.69 -21.98
C SER A 15 -5.75 -23.41 -21.15
N GLY A 16 -4.94 -22.45 -21.61
CA GLY A 16 -3.92 -21.85 -20.77
C GLY A 16 -4.61 -21.21 -19.58
N PHE A 17 -4.14 -21.48 -18.37
CA PHE A 17 -4.56 -20.74 -17.19
C PHE A 17 -4.18 -19.27 -17.41
N LEU A 18 -5.14 -18.47 -17.88
CA LEU A 18 -5.00 -17.02 -17.89
C LEU A 18 -5.04 -16.57 -16.43
N PHE A 19 -3.87 -16.41 -15.82
CA PHE A 19 -3.77 -15.69 -14.56
C PHE A 19 -4.21 -14.25 -14.85
N ALA A 20 -5.39 -13.89 -14.35
CA ALA A 20 -5.86 -12.51 -14.44
C ALA A 20 -4.86 -11.62 -13.70
N GLN A 21 -4.42 -10.53 -14.34
CA GLN A 21 -3.56 -9.55 -13.70
C GLN A 21 -4.26 -9.02 -12.43
N PRO A 22 -3.60 -9.03 -11.25
CA PRO A 22 -4.18 -8.47 -10.05
C PRO A 22 -4.51 -6.99 -10.28
N LEU A 23 -5.67 -6.54 -9.84
CA LEU A 23 -6.03 -5.12 -9.79
C LEU A 23 -5.63 -4.59 -8.43
N LEU A 24 -4.85 -3.52 -8.36
CA LEU A 24 -4.66 -2.81 -7.10
C LEU A 24 -5.95 -2.07 -6.76
N SER A 25 -6.45 -2.23 -5.54
CA SER A 25 -7.64 -1.54 -5.05
C SER A 25 -7.44 -1.03 -3.62
N PRO A 26 -8.05 0.11 -3.23
CA PRO A 26 -8.14 0.49 -1.82
C PRO A 26 -8.78 -0.59 -0.94
N SER A 27 -9.61 -1.47 -1.51
CA SER A 27 -10.18 -2.60 -0.76
C SER A 27 -9.13 -3.63 -0.29
N ASP A 28 -7.95 -3.68 -0.90
CA ASP A 28 -6.82 -4.52 -0.49
C ASP A 28 -6.08 -3.96 0.74
N LEU A 29 -6.37 -2.71 1.12
CA LEU A 29 -5.82 -2.09 2.32
C LEU A 29 -6.60 -2.51 3.58
N TYR A 30 -6.02 -2.20 4.73
CA TYR A 30 -6.54 -2.53 6.05
C TYR A 30 -7.91 -1.94 6.35
N SER A 31 -8.67 -2.64 7.17
CA SER A 31 -10.01 -2.31 7.63
C SER A 31 -10.04 -2.11 9.15
N ILE A 32 -11.08 -1.45 9.65
CA ILE A 32 -11.26 -1.28 11.10
C ILE A 32 -11.32 -2.64 11.77
N GLY A 33 -10.52 -2.81 12.82
CA GLY A 33 -10.35 -4.07 13.56
C GLY A 33 -9.09 -4.84 13.17
N ASP A 34 -8.46 -4.53 12.03
CA ASP A 34 -7.22 -5.18 11.63
C ASP A 34 -6.07 -4.81 12.55
N VAL A 35 -5.19 -5.78 12.77
CA VAL A 35 -3.95 -5.64 13.52
C VAL A 35 -2.82 -6.19 12.67
N ILE A 36 -1.78 -5.38 12.46
CA ILE A 36 -0.55 -5.81 11.79
C ILE A 36 0.67 -5.51 12.65
N PHE A 37 1.75 -6.20 12.35
CA PHE A 37 3.05 -5.99 12.95
C PHE A 37 4.02 -5.58 11.85
N LEU A 38 4.56 -4.37 11.94
CA LEU A 38 5.60 -3.89 11.05
C LEU A 38 6.95 -4.23 11.67
N GLN A 39 7.74 -5.04 10.97
CA GLN A 39 9.09 -5.41 11.38
C GLN A 39 10.09 -4.77 10.41
N ASP A 40 10.95 -3.90 10.93
CA ASP A 40 12.09 -3.42 10.16
C ASP A 40 13.07 -4.56 9.92
N ALA A 41 13.61 -4.62 8.69
CA ALA A 41 14.52 -5.67 8.26
C ALA A 41 15.87 -5.07 7.83
N ASP A 42 16.95 -5.82 8.02
CA ASP A 42 18.25 -5.49 7.46
C ASP A 42 18.22 -5.70 5.94
N THR A 43 18.43 -4.61 5.20
CA THR A 43 18.41 -4.58 3.73
C THR A 43 19.80 -4.51 3.11
N ALA A 44 20.87 -4.67 3.91
CA ALA A 44 22.24 -4.70 3.40
C ALA A 44 22.40 -5.81 2.35
N GLY A 45 22.70 -5.42 1.11
CA GLY A 45 22.87 -6.34 -0.02
C GLY A 45 21.57 -6.91 -0.60
N VAL A 46 20.40 -6.44 -0.15
CA VAL A 46 19.11 -6.84 -0.70
C VAL A 46 18.81 -6.04 -1.96
N ASN A 47 18.45 -6.73 -3.04
CA ASN A 47 18.00 -6.11 -4.28
C ASN A 47 16.47 -6.21 -4.39
N PRO A 48 15.73 -5.11 -4.60
CA PRO A 48 14.27 -5.13 -4.76
C PRO A 48 13.79 -5.88 -6.02
N GLY A 49 14.71 -6.22 -6.94
CA GLY A 49 14.43 -6.95 -8.17
C GLY A 49 13.82 -6.09 -9.27
N ASN A 50 13.55 -6.71 -10.42
CA ASN A 50 12.94 -6.04 -11.58
C ASN A 50 11.43 -5.94 -11.45
N GLY A 51 10.85 -5.02 -12.23
CA GLY A 51 9.41 -4.92 -12.46
C GLY A 51 9.02 -5.79 -13.64
N GLY A 52 7.77 -6.22 -13.69
CA GLY A 52 7.32 -7.18 -14.69
C GLY A 52 6.11 -7.99 -14.24
N ALA A 53 5.50 -8.66 -15.21
CA ALA A 53 4.43 -9.62 -14.97
C ALA A 53 5.02 -10.97 -14.52
N ASN A 54 4.32 -11.63 -13.59
CA ASN A 54 4.63 -12.99 -13.11
C ASN A 54 6.06 -13.16 -12.57
N LEU A 55 6.57 -12.16 -11.85
CA LEU A 55 7.89 -12.24 -11.24
C LEU A 55 7.86 -13.02 -9.92
N THR A 56 9.03 -13.50 -9.50
CA THR A 56 9.22 -14.00 -8.13
C THR A 56 10.23 -13.10 -7.43
N TRP A 57 9.81 -12.48 -6.33
CA TRP A 57 10.68 -11.73 -5.44
C TRP A 57 10.91 -12.56 -4.18
N ASP A 58 12.13 -13.07 -4.04
CA ASP A 58 12.51 -13.91 -2.90
C ASP A 58 13.32 -13.10 -1.88
N PHE A 59 12.66 -12.82 -0.76
CA PHE A 59 13.22 -12.17 0.41
C PHE A 59 13.16 -13.09 1.64
N SER A 60 13.08 -14.40 1.46
CA SER A 60 13.04 -15.40 2.55
C SER A 60 14.20 -15.28 3.54
N ASN A 61 15.32 -14.71 3.11
CA ASN A 61 16.52 -14.52 3.94
C ASN A 61 16.55 -13.20 4.72
N LEU A 62 15.56 -12.30 4.56
CA LEU A 62 15.50 -11.07 5.35
C LEU A 62 15.54 -11.38 6.83
N GLN A 63 16.37 -10.64 7.57
CA GLN A 63 16.45 -10.71 9.02
C GLN A 63 15.89 -9.42 9.63
N PRO A 64 15.25 -9.50 10.80
CA PRO A 64 14.91 -8.31 11.57
C PRO A 64 16.14 -7.41 11.76
N LEU A 65 15.94 -6.09 11.66
CA LEU A 65 16.98 -5.12 11.96
C LEU A 65 17.34 -5.24 13.46
N ASN A 66 18.63 -5.35 13.76
CA ASN A 66 19.09 -5.64 15.12
C ASN A 66 18.64 -4.55 16.11
N GLY A 67 18.04 -4.98 17.22
CA GLY A 67 17.56 -4.09 18.29
C GLY A 67 16.22 -3.42 18.00
N MET A 68 15.53 -3.79 16.93
CA MET A 68 14.22 -3.23 16.56
C MET A 68 13.13 -4.30 16.67
N ASP A 69 12.26 -4.15 17.65
CA ASP A 69 11.07 -5.01 17.80
C ASP A 69 10.00 -4.65 16.76
N ALA A 70 9.15 -5.62 16.44
CA ALA A 70 8.01 -5.38 15.57
C ALA A 70 7.03 -4.39 16.22
N VAL A 71 6.65 -3.35 15.47
CA VAL A 71 5.71 -2.33 15.91
C VAL A 71 4.30 -2.74 15.57
N LYS A 72 3.39 -2.65 16.56
CA LYS A 72 1.98 -2.98 16.37
C LYS A 72 1.21 -1.79 15.80
N TYR A 73 0.47 -2.05 14.73
CA TYR A 73 -0.46 -1.12 14.11
C TYR A 73 -1.87 -1.68 14.29
N THR A 74 -2.76 -0.90 14.88
CA THR A 74 -4.17 -1.27 15.08
C THR A 74 -5.06 -0.31 14.31
N TYR A 75 -5.87 -0.83 13.40
CA TYR A 75 -6.80 -0.03 12.60
C TYR A 75 -8.13 0.13 13.34
N LEU A 76 -8.58 1.37 13.47
CA LEU A 76 -9.64 1.78 14.38
C LEU A 76 -10.62 2.72 13.68
N ALA A 77 -11.85 2.80 14.21
CA ALA A 77 -12.75 3.89 13.86
C ALA A 77 -12.17 5.22 14.39
N PRO A 78 -12.10 6.30 13.59
CA PRO A 78 -11.55 7.58 14.05
C PRO A 78 -12.21 8.09 15.33
N ALA A 79 -13.53 7.96 15.46
CA ALA A 79 -14.26 8.40 16.67
C ALA A 79 -13.80 7.69 17.97
N SER A 80 -13.09 6.57 17.89
CA SER A 80 -12.55 5.85 19.05
C SER A 80 -11.17 6.36 19.50
N THR A 81 -10.54 7.25 18.73
CA THR A 81 -9.20 7.76 19.03
C THR A 81 -9.26 9.05 19.85
N THR A 82 -8.17 9.34 20.56
CA THR A 82 -8.02 10.56 21.38
C THR A 82 -8.04 11.85 20.56
N TYR A 83 -7.66 11.82 19.28
CA TYR A 83 -7.46 13.02 18.46
C TYR A 83 -8.40 13.13 17.26
N SER A 84 -9.52 12.41 17.30
CA SER A 84 -10.53 12.37 16.23
C SER A 84 -10.99 13.76 15.76
N SER A 85 -11.13 14.71 16.69
CA SER A 85 -11.54 16.09 16.40
C SER A 85 -10.55 16.88 15.54
N THR A 86 -9.30 16.45 15.44
CA THR A 86 -8.29 17.09 14.58
C THR A 86 -8.49 16.74 13.10
N PHE A 87 -9.10 15.58 12.81
CA PHE A 87 -9.32 15.08 11.46
C PHE A 87 -10.79 14.68 11.27
N PRO A 88 -11.73 15.66 11.29
CA PRO A 88 -13.17 15.37 11.29
C PRO A 88 -13.67 14.66 10.03
N GLY A 89 -12.92 14.72 8.92
CA GLY A 89 -13.24 14.00 7.68
C GLY A 89 -12.73 12.56 7.63
N ALA A 90 -11.91 12.11 8.59
CA ALA A 90 -11.34 10.77 8.58
C ALA A 90 -12.43 9.70 8.74
N ASN A 91 -12.31 8.60 8.00
CA ASN A 91 -13.14 7.41 8.16
C ASN A 91 -12.34 6.15 8.59
N LEU A 92 -11.01 6.25 8.62
CA LEU A 92 -10.10 5.24 9.11
C LEU A 92 -8.99 5.90 9.95
N ALA A 93 -8.63 5.28 11.06
CA ALA A 93 -7.46 5.66 11.84
C ALA A 93 -6.56 4.45 12.08
N VAL A 94 -5.26 4.70 12.25
CA VAL A 94 -4.30 3.68 12.67
C VAL A 94 -3.60 4.14 13.93
N LYS A 95 -3.65 3.34 14.99
CA LYS A 95 -2.87 3.51 16.21
C LYS A 95 -1.56 2.75 16.05
N ILE A 96 -0.46 3.46 16.25
CA ILE A 96 0.89 2.93 16.11
C ILE A 96 1.54 2.90 17.50
N ASP A 97 1.85 1.70 17.99
CA ASP A 97 2.40 1.46 19.32
C ASP A 97 3.94 1.55 19.30
N PHE A 98 4.47 2.75 19.03
CA PHE A 98 5.87 3.12 19.26
C PHE A 98 6.10 3.59 20.71
N ASP A 99 7.32 4.03 21.05
CA ASP A 99 7.66 4.68 22.34
C ASP A 99 6.65 5.77 22.74
N THR A 100 6.18 6.54 21.77
CA THR A 100 5.03 7.43 21.91
C THR A 100 3.94 6.99 20.96
N ILE A 101 2.76 6.66 21.51
CA ILE A 101 1.59 6.29 20.71
C ILE A 101 1.26 7.40 19.72
N MET A 102 1.19 7.03 18.45
CA MET A 102 0.84 7.93 17.35
C MET A 102 -0.43 7.45 16.66
N TYR A 103 -1.22 8.39 16.16
CA TYR A 103 -2.40 8.09 15.36
C TYR A 103 -2.24 8.68 13.97
N GLY A 104 -2.34 7.84 12.94
CA GLY A 104 -2.54 8.27 11.55
C GLY A 104 -4.03 8.30 11.21
N TYR A 105 -4.44 9.25 10.37
CA TYR A 105 -5.83 9.43 9.95
C TYR A 105 -5.92 9.46 8.43
N ALA A 106 -6.95 8.79 7.91
CA ALA A 106 -7.15 8.64 6.47
C ALA A 106 -8.64 8.65 6.09
N ILE A 107 -8.87 8.91 4.81
CA ILE A 107 -10.11 8.65 4.11
C ILE A 107 -9.87 7.46 3.18
N LYS A 108 -10.54 6.35 3.45
CA LYS A 108 -10.56 5.15 2.62
C LYS A 108 -11.89 5.08 1.89
N GLU A 109 -11.85 5.21 0.57
CA GLU A 109 -12.99 5.13 -0.34
C GLU A 109 -12.74 4.05 -1.40
N PRO A 110 -13.77 3.57 -2.11
CA PRO A 110 -13.59 2.54 -3.15
C PRO A 110 -12.61 2.92 -4.27
N ASN A 111 -12.45 4.23 -4.53
CA ASN A 111 -11.64 4.78 -5.62
C ASN A 111 -10.35 5.46 -5.17
N GLN A 112 -10.13 5.66 -3.87
CA GLN A 112 -8.87 6.22 -3.37
C GLN A 112 -8.65 5.97 -1.88
N TYR A 113 -7.39 5.99 -1.49
CA TYR A 113 -6.95 6.11 -0.10
C TYR A 113 -6.17 7.41 0.05
N THR A 114 -6.68 8.30 0.90
CA THR A 114 -6.12 9.63 1.14
C THR A 114 -5.65 9.73 2.57
N PHE A 115 -4.38 10.06 2.75
CA PHE A 115 -3.81 10.30 4.05
C PHE A 115 -4.02 11.76 4.46
N LEU A 116 -4.53 11.98 5.67
CA LEU A 116 -4.83 13.30 6.19
C LEU A 116 -3.74 13.82 7.12
N GLY A 117 -2.99 12.92 7.75
CA GLY A 117 -1.87 13.26 8.62
C GLY A 117 -1.75 12.38 9.86
N ILE A 118 -0.84 12.78 10.73
CA ILE A 118 -0.52 12.10 11.99
C ILE A 118 -0.69 13.03 13.18
N LYS A 119 -1.05 12.46 14.33
CA LYS A 119 -1.09 13.18 15.60
C LYS A 119 -0.72 12.31 16.79
N ASN A 120 0.04 12.90 17.70
CA ASN A 120 0.24 12.41 19.05
C ASN A 120 0.13 13.58 20.06
N ALA A 121 0.62 13.38 21.28
CA ALA A 121 0.55 14.39 22.34
C ALA A 121 1.42 15.63 22.07
N PHE A 122 2.44 15.52 21.22
CA PHE A 122 3.44 16.56 20.96
C PHE A 122 3.40 17.08 19.54
N LEU A 123 3.00 16.25 18.58
CA LEU A 123 3.08 16.54 17.16
C LEU A 123 1.71 16.48 16.50
N VAL A 124 1.48 17.44 15.61
CA VAL A 124 0.48 17.34 14.56
C VAL A 124 1.16 17.55 13.21
N GLN A 125 0.95 16.61 12.29
CA GLN A 125 1.14 16.84 10.87
C GLN A 125 -0.24 16.81 10.22
N TYR A 126 -0.53 17.81 9.40
CA TYR A 126 -1.81 17.92 8.74
C TYR A 126 -1.60 18.26 7.26
N TYR A 127 -2.16 17.43 6.38
CA TYR A 127 -2.15 17.65 4.94
C TYR A 127 -3.20 18.68 4.56
N THR A 128 -2.74 19.86 4.15
CA THR A 128 -3.57 20.97 3.67
C THR A 128 -3.97 20.78 2.22
N ASP A 129 -3.12 20.12 1.44
CA ASP A 129 -3.47 19.53 0.16
C ASP A 129 -3.42 18.00 0.33
N PRO A 130 -4.54 17.27 0.16
CA PRO A 130 -4.64 15.88 0.56
C PRO A 130 -3.58 14.98 -0.10
N ASP A 131 -3.00 14.04 0.65
CA ASP A 131 -2.03 13.09 0.09
C ASP A 131 -2.75 11.82 -0.36
N VAL A 132 -3.13 11.73 -1.64
CA VAL A 132 -3.67 10.48 -2.19
C VAL A 132 -2.55 9.47 -2.41
N GLN A 133 -2.47 8.47 -1.52
CA GLN A 133 -1.41 7.46 -1.54
C GLN A 133 -1.74 6.26 -2.43
N LEU A 134 -3.02 6.01 -2.71
CA LEU A 134 -3.43 4.89 -3.56
C LEU A 134 -4.74 5.21 -4.30
N LYS A 135 -4.80 4.81 -5.57
CA LYS A 135 -6.01 4.74 -6.42
C LYS A 135 -6.05 3.35 -7.07
N PRO A 136 -7.22 2.86 -7.55
CA PRO A 136 -7.27 1.64 -8.32
C PRO A 136 -6.35 1.71 -9.54
N LEU A 137 -5.44 0.75 -9.66
CA LEU A 137 -4.49 0.67 -10.77
C LEU A 137 -4.48 -0.72 -11.36
N SER A 138 -4.56 -0.80 -12.69
CA SER A 138 -4.17 -2.00 -13.44
C SER A 138 -2.66 -2.01 -13.64
N TYR A 139 -2.10 -3.17 -13.99
CA TYR A 139 -0.68 -3.31 -14.31
C TYR A 139 -0.23 -2.27 -15.37
N ASN A 140 0.91 -1.63 -15.15
CA ASN A 140 1.46 -0.47 -15.88
C ASN A 140 0.65 0.84 -15.78
N GLY A 141 -0.41 0.87 -14.97
CA GLY A 141 -1.11 2.11 -14.63
C GLY A 141 -0.29 2.97 -13.68
N SER A 142 -0.49 4.29 -13.76
CA SER A 142 0.12 5.25 -12.85
C SER A 142 -0.81 6.43 -12.57
N PHE A 143 -0.54 7.13 -11.47
CA PHE A 143 -1.11 8.44 -11.19
C PHE A 143 -0.06 9.34 -10.53
N GLN A 144 -0.16 10.64 -10.79
CA GLN A 144 0.62 11.67 -10.10
C GLN A 144 -0.25 12.30 -9.02
N GLU A 145 0.38 12.64 -7.90
CA GLU A 145 -0.23 13.33 -6.78
C GLU A 145 0.71 14.43 -6.29
N ASP A 146 0.19 15.65 -6.21
CA ASP A 146 0.84 16.73 -5.50
C ASP A 146 0.24 16.80 -4.09
N PHE A 147 1.04 17.14 -3.10
CA PHE A 147 0.59 17.21 -1.71
C PHE A 147 1.32 18.30 -0.95
N ALA A 148 0.68 18.81 0.09
CA ALA A 148 1.24 19.82 0.96
C ALA A 148 0.75 19.59 2.39
N ASN A 149 1.64 19.74 3.35
CA ASN A 149 1.35 19.63 4.77
C ASN A 149 2.06 20.71 5.57
N TYR A 150 1.57 20.91 6.78
CA TYR A 150 2.36 21.52 7.84
C TYR A 150 2.55 20.53 8.98
N THR A 151 3.64 20.71 9.71
CA THR A 151 3.97 19.96 10.94
C THR A 151 4.30 20.95 12.06
N ASP A 152 3.65 20.79 13.20
CA ASP A 152 4.00 21.45 14.46
C ASP A 152 4.36 20.37 15.49
N SER A 153 5.58 20.43 16.00
CA SER A 153 6.12 19.52 17.03
C SER A 153 5.83 19.98 18.46
N GLY A 154 4.87 20.90 18.64
CA GLY A 154 4.49 21.46 19.94
C GLY A 154 5.47 22.52 20.44
N SER A 155 6.43 22.90 19.60
CA SER A 155 7.40 23.97 19.87
C SER A 155 6.88 25.37 19.51
N GLY A 156 5.74 25.44 18.79
CA GLY A 156 5.21 26.67 18.21
C GLY A 156 5.92 27.10 16.92
N VAL A 157 6.94 26.34 16.48
CA VAL A 157 7.54 26.49 15.15
C VAL A 157 6.84 25.53 14.19
N ILE A 158 6.23 26.11 13.15
CA ILE A 158 5.52 25.36 12.12
C ILE A 158 6.45 25.13 10.92
N PHE A 159 6.59 23.87 10.53
CA PHE A 159 7.29 23.46 9.31
C PHE A 159 6.28 23.20 8.20
N TYR A 160 6.56 23.67 6.99
CA TYR A 160 5.74 23.42 5.81
C TYR A 160 6.51 22.53 4.84
N ALA A 161 5.80 21.60 4.21
CA ALA A 161 6.37 20.72 3.20
C ALA A 161 5.36 20.55 2.05
N GLU A 162 5.88 20.54 0.83
CA GLU A 162 5.14 20.23 -0.38
C GLU A 162 5.94 19.22 -1.21
N GLY A 163 5.26 18.45 -2.04
CA GLY A 163 5.89 17.45 -2.87
C GLY A 163 4.99 16.96 -4.00
N SER A 164 5.60 16.24 -4.93
CA SER A 164 4.92 15.55 -6.02
C SER A 164 5.41 14.11 -6.06
N ARG A 165 4.48 13.16 -6.19
CA ARG A 165 4.76 11.71 -6.22
C ARG A 165 4.07 11.08 -7.41
N THR A 166 4.78 10.21 -8.14
CA THR A 166 4.18 9.41 -9.22
C THR A 166 4.17 7.95 -8.80
N THR A 167 2.98 7.44 -8.53
CA THR A 167 2.76 6.05 -8.13
C THR A 167 2.47 5.19 -9.36
N THR A 168 3.24 4.12 -9.55
CA THR A 168 3.16 3.23 -10.71
C THR A 168 3.08 1.77 -10.27
N TYR A 169 2.11 1.03 -10.81
CA TYR A 169 2.05 -0.42 -10.70
C TYR A 169 2.97 -1.05 -11.74
N ASP A 170 4.19 -1.37 -11.34
CA ASP A 170 5.25 -1.79 -12.25
C ASP A 170 5.57 -3.29 -12.23
N GLY A 171 4.93 -4.09 -11.37
CA GLY A 171 5.06 -5.54 -11.42
C GLY A 171 4.05 -6.31 -10.57
N TYR A 172 3.82 -7.57 -10.91
CA TYR A 172 3.06 -8.52 -10.06
C TYR A 172 3.67 -9.91 -10.11
N GLY A 173 3.41 -10.71 -9.09
CA GLY A 173 3.80 -12.12 -9.05
C GLY A 173 3.86 -12.68 -7.64
N THR A 174 4.81 -13.57 -7.39
CA THR A 174 4.99 -14.24 -6.09
C THR A 174 6.00 -13.50 -5.23
N LEU A 175 5.62 -13.15 -4.00
CA LEU A 175 6.49 -12.62 -2.97
C LEU A 175 6.78 -13.71 -1.94
N ILE A 176 8.06 -13.98 -1.67
CA ILE A 176 8.49 -14.89 -0.62
C ILE A 176 9.17 -14.06 0.46
N THR A 177 8.73 -14.20 1.70
CA THR A 177 9.29 -13.54 2.88
C THR A 177 9.58 -14.58 3.96
N PRO A 178 10.25 -14.21 5.07
CA PRO A 178 10.39 -15.11 6.21
C PRO A 178 9.06 -15.54 6.82
N SER A 179 7.98 -14.77 6.61
CA SER A 179 6.63 -15.07 7.12
C SER A 179 5.79 -15.94 6.19
N GLY A 180 6.19 -16.14 4.93
CA GLY A 180 5.50 -17.04 4.02
C GLY A 180 5.66 -16.72 2.53
N THR A 181 4.81 -17.36 1.73
CA THR A 181 4.75 -17.18 0.27
C THR A 181 3.40 -16.61 -0.13
N PHE A 182 3.41 -15.51 -0.87
CA PHE A 182 2.25 -14.74 -1.30
C PHE A 182 2.18 -14.72 -2.83
N PRO A 183 1.34 -15.55 -3.46
CA PRO A 183 1.35 -15.76 -4.92
C PRO A 183 0.73 -14.62 -5.74
N ASN A 184 0.03 -13.68 -5.10
CA ASN A 184 -0.69 -12.56 -5.75
C ASN A 184 -0.20 -11.20 -5.21
N ALA A 185 1.12 -10.99 -5.23
CA ALA A 185 1.72 -9.75 -4.77
C ALA A 185 1.76 -8.70 -5.91
N ILE A 186 1.44 -7.46 -5.56
CA ILE A 186 1.58 -6.29 -6.44
C ILE A 186 2.78 -5.49 -5.98
N ARG A 187 3.58 -5.01 -6.94
CA ARG A 187 4.67 -4.08 -6.70
C ARG A 187 4.29 -2.68 -7.17
N ILE A 188 4.46 -1.74 -6.25
CA ILE A 188 4.25 -0.32 -6.47
C ILE A 188 5.57 0.41 -6.34
N LYS A 189 5.82 1.30 -7.31
CA LYS A 189 6.93 2.26 -7.30
C LYS A 189 6.35 3.66 -7.15
N ALA A 190 6.77 4.39 -6.14
CA ALA A 190 6.27 5.73 -5.83
C ALA A 190 7.43 6.68 -5.55
#